data_AF-A0ABD6EZ92-F1
#
_entry.id   AF-A0ABD6EZ92-F1
#
_cell.length_a   1.000
_cell.length_b   1.000
_cell.length_c   1.000
_cell.angle_alpha   90.00
_cell.angle_beta   90.00
_cell.angle_gamma   90.00
#
_symmetry.space_group_name_H-M   'P 1'
#
loop_
_entity.id
_entity.type
_entity.pdbx_description
1 polymer ?
#
loop_
_entity_poly.entity_id
_entity_poly.type
_entity_poly.pdbx_seq_one_letter_code
_entity_poly.pdbx_strand_id
1 'polypeptide(L)'
;MPVAAVVESKIFCCHGGLSPSLRSLDQINALKRPVEVEDTGLLCDILWSDPTEESLGWSPNERGVSFVFGADVLRRFLRHMDLDLVVRGHQVVEDGYEFFGQRGLVTIFSAPNYCGEFDNAGAMMSIDEDLLCSFQIIKPRAKVMKEETTSTNSMLRPLTGMRMPRLLKKALS
;
A
#
# COMPACT_ATOMS: atom_id res chain seq x y z
N MET A 1 17.59 -2.12 5.78
CA MET A 1 16.42 -2.12 6.70
C MET A 1 15.88 -3.54 6.86
N PRO A 2 15.18 -3.85 7.97
CA PRO A 2 14.25 -4.97 8.03
C PRO A 2 13.22 -4.89 6.89
N VAL A 3 12.64 -6.02 6.48
CA VAL A 3 11.67 -6.10 5.34
C VAL A 3 10.30 -6.61 5.79
N ALA A 4 10.27 -7.25 6.97
CA ALA A 4 9.06 -7.68 7.63
C ALA A 4 9.31 -7.68 9.13
N ALA A 5 8.23 -7.76 9.90
CA ALA A 5 8.24 -7.95 11.34
C ALA A 5 7.12 -8.91 11.74
N VAL A 6 7.25 -9.54 12.90
CA VAL A 6 6.17 -10.28 13.54
C VAL A 6 5.91 -9.68 14.90
N VAL A 7 4.67 -9.27 15.17
CA VAL A 7 4.24 -8.72 16.45
C VAL A 7 3.51 -9.81 17.23
N GLU A 8 3.95 -10.06 18.47
CA GLU A 8 3.36 -11.04 19.39
C GLU A 8 3.12 -12.43 18.79
N SER A 9 4.00 -12.85 17.87
CA SER A 9 3.86 -14.12 17.13
C SER A 9 2.55 -14.30 16.35
N LYS A 10 1.71 -13.25 16.24
CA LYS A 10 0.37 -13.32 15.66
C LYS A 10 0.15 -12.42 14.46
N ILE A 11 0.93 -11.35 14.33
CA ILE A 11 0.70 -10.35 13.29
C ILE A 11 1.95 -10.24 12.42
N PHE A 12 1.82 -10.56 11.14
CA PHE A 12 2.89 -10.39 10.16
C PHE A 12 2.79 -9.02 9.49
N CYS A 13 3.85 -8.23 9.64
CA CYS A 13 3.94 -6.89 9.06
C CYS A 13 4.90 -6.88 7.87
N CYS A 14 4.48 -6.32 6.74
CA CYS A 14 5.32 -6.15 5.55
C CYS A 14 4.94 -4.87 4.78
N HIS A 15 5.68 -4.52 3.72
CA HIS A 15 5.31 -3.38 2.88
C HIS A 15 4.36 -3.78 1.76
N GLY A 16 4.82 -4.74 0.94
CA GLY A 16 4.10 -5.43 -0.12
C GLY A 16 3.05 -6.36 0.46
N GLY A 17 3.11 -7.63 0.13
CA GLY A 17 2.24 -8.62 0.76
C GLY A 17 2.95 -9.95 0.89
N LEU A 18 2.33 -10.98 0.32
CA LEU A 18 2.78 -12.36 0.41
C LEU A 18 3.63 -12.72 -0.82
N SER A 19 4.32 -13.86 -0.75
CA SER A 19 5.03 -14.44 -1.90
C SER A 19 4.56 -15.88 -2.16
N PRO A 20 4.40 -16.30 -3.43
CA PRO A 20 4.18 -17.70 -3.78
C PRO A 20 5.36 -18.59 -3.38
N SER A 21 6.53 -18.02 -3.07
CA SER A 21 7.74 -18.73 -2.63
C SER A 21 7.93 -18.73 -1.11
N LEU A 22 7.11 -18.01 -0.36
CA LEU A 22 7.16 -17.99 1.10
C LEU A 22 6.45 -19.23 1.69
N ARG A 23 7.20 -20.02 2.44
CA ARG A 23 6.79 -21.28 3.09
C ARG A 23 7.11 -21.31 4.58
N SER A 24 8.15 -20.59 5.00
CA SER A 24 8.51 -20.33 6.39
C SER A 24 9.02 -18.90 6.55
N LEU A 25 8.74 -18.28 7.69
CA LEU A 25 9.29 -16.97 8.06
C LEU A 25 10.82 -16.99 8.17
N ASP A 26 11.43 -18.17 8.38
CA ASP A 26 12.89 -18.33 8.37
C ASP A 26 13.51 -17.98 7.03
N GLN A 27 12.76 -18.11 5.92
CA GLN A 27 13.25 -17.66 4.60
C GLN A 27 13.49 -16.15 4.57
N ILE A 28 12.71 -15.36 5.32
CA ILE A 28 12.89 -13.91 5.44
C ILE A 28 14.07 -13.58 6.36
N ASN A 29 14.24 -14.36 7.43
CA ASN A 29 15.37 -14.23 8.37
C ASN A 29 16.71 -14.59 7.70
N ALA A 30 16.70 -15.56 6.78
CA ALA A 30 17.88 -16.01 6.06
C ALA A 30 18.35 -15.03 4.96
N LEU A 31 17.55 -14.02 4.62
CA LEU A 31 17.96 -12.97 3.67
C LEU A 31 19.16 -12.20 4.23
N LYS A 32 20.33 -12.42 3.63
CA LYS A 32 21.53 -11.63 3.93
C LYS A 32 21.28 -10.17 3.54
N ARG A 33 21.69 -9.25 4.41
CA ARG A 33 21.54 -7.81 4.22
C ARG A 33 22.88 -7.12 4.46
N PRO A 34 23.22 -6.04 3.73
CA PRO A 34 22.42 -5.40 2.68
C PRO A 34 22.28 -6.28 1.42
N VAL A 35 21.22 -6.05 0.66
CA VAL A 35 20.88 -6.79 -0.56
C VAL A 35 20.14 -5.86 -1.51
N GLU A 36 20.43 -5.98 -2.81
CA GLU A 36 19.66 -5.29 -3.85
C GLU A 36 18.39 -6.08 -4.14
N VAL A 37 17.30 -5.37 -4.43
CA VAL A 37 16.02 -6.01 -4.74
C VAL A 37 16.00 -6.33 -6.23
N GLU A 38 16.08 -7.61 -6.56
CA GLU A 38 15.90 -8.11 -7.92
C GLU A 38 14.44 -7.93 -8.40
N ASP A 39 14.22 -8.00 -9.71
CA ASP A 39 12.88 -7.88 -10.31
C ASP A 39 11.96 -9.09 -10.01
N THR A 40 12.49 -10.16 -9.41
CA THR A 40 11.74 -11.37 -9.05
C THR A 40 12.21 -11.97 -7.73
N GLY A 41 11.39 -12.85 -7.16
CA GLY A 41 11.72 -13.65 -5.99
C GLY A 41 11.18 -13.10 -4.67
N LEU A 42 11.50 -13.79 -3.58
CA LEU A 42 10.86 -13.58 -2.28
C LEU A 42 10.93 -12.13 -1.80
N LEU A 43 12.11 -11.50 -1.86
CA LEU A 43 12.27 -10.12 -1.41
C LEU A 43 11.47 -9.13 -2.26
N CYS A 44 11.45 -9.34 -3.58
CA CYS A 44 10.63 -8.55 -4.49
C CYS A 44 9.14 -8.66 -4.12
N ASP A 45 8.66 -9.88 -3.91
CA ASP A 45 7.25 -10.13 -3.60
C ASP A 45 6.80 -9.52 -2.26
N ILE A 46 7.62 -9.63 -1.22
CA ILE A 46 7.35 -9.01 0.10
C ILE A 46 7.24 -7.48 0.01
N LEU A 47 7.82 -6.86 -1.02
CA LEU A 47 7.81 -5.42 -1.24
C LEU A 47 6.73 -4.96 -2.23
N TRP A 48 6.33 -5.81 -3.19
CA TRP A 48 5.56 -5.38 -4.35
C TRP A 48 4.27 -6.16 -4.64
N SER A 49 3.97 -7.25 -3.92
CA SER A 49 2.71 -7.96 -4.13
C SER A 49 1.51 -7.22 -3.52
N ASP A 50 0.33 -7.47 -4.09
CA ASP A 50 -0.93 -6.82 -3.69
C ASP A 50 -2.07 -7.83 -3.45
N PRO A 51 -2.92 -7.64 -2.43
CA PRO A 51 -4.19 -8.34 -2.35
C PRO A 51 -5.17 -7.83 -3.43
N THR A 52 -6.04 -8.72 -3.91
CA THR A 52 -7.14 -8.38 -4.83
C THR A 52 -8.38 -9.24 -4.58
N GLU A 53 -9.56 -8.67 -4.72
CA GLU A 53 -10.85 -9.40 -4.69
C GLU A 53 -11.17 -10.06 -6.04
N GLU A 54 -10.45 -9.69 -7.10
CA GLU A 54 -10.76 -10.10 -8.48
C GLU A 54 -10.11 -11.43 -8.87
N SER A 55 -9.19 -11.95 -8.05
CA SER A 55 -8.44 -13.18 -8.34
C SER A 55 -8.66 -14.25 -7.27
N LEU A 56 -8.76 -15.50 -7.74
CA LEU A 56 -8.64 -16.69 -6.91
C LEU A 56 -7.21 -17.24 -7.05
N GLY A 57 -6.48 -17.34 -5.95
CA GLY A 57 -5.09 -17.77 -5.97
C GLY A 57 -4.12 -16.62 -6.27
N TRP A 58 -3.12 -16.89 -7.11
CA TRP A 58 -2.10 -15.92 -7.53
C TRP A 58 -2.34 -15.50 -8.97
N SER A 59 -2.06 -14.24 -9.31
CA SER A 59 -2.06 -13.75 -10.69
C SER A 59 -0.95 -12.72 -10.90
N PRO A 60 -0.49 -12.47 -12.14
CA PRO A 60 0.48 -11.42 -12.42
C PRO A 60 -0.03 -10.05 -11.96
N ASN A 61 0.86 -9.21 -11.42
CA ASN A 61 0.48 -7.85 -11.02
C ASN A 61 0.53 -6.89 -12.22
N GLU A 62 -0.50 -6.06 -12.33
CA GLU A 62 -0.64 -4.93 -13.26
C GLU A 62 0.52 -3.92 -13.19
N ARG A 63 1.20 -3.85 -12.03
CA ARG A 63 2.44 -3.08 -11.85
C ARG A 63 3.58 -3.51 -12.78
N GLY A 64 3.50 -4.71 -13.35
CA GLY A 64 4.58 -5.32 -14.15
C GLY A 64 5.68 -5.95 -13.30
N VAL A 65 5.47 -6.07 -11.99
CA VAL A 65 6.41 -6.68 -11.04
C VAL A 65 5.63 -7.45 -9.97
N SER A 66 6.14 -8.61 -9.57
CA SER A 66 5.49 -9.51 -8.59
C SER A 66 4.07 -9.93 -8.98
N PHE A 67 3.21 -10.21 -7.98
CA PHE A 67 1.92 -10.87 -8.12
C PHE A 67 0.83 -10.13 -7.36
N VAL A 68 -0.42 -10.35 -7.78
CA VAL A 68 -1.59 -10.14 -6.95
C VAL A 68 -2.04 -11.48 -6.32
N PHE A 69 -2.70 -11.42 -5.16
CA PHE A 69 -3.21 -12.61 -4.48
C PHE A 69 -4.63 -12.44 -3.93
N GLY A 70 -5.40 -13.53 -4.03
CA GLY A 70 -6.77 -13.61 -3.52
C GLY A 70 -6.87 -13.89 -2.02
N ALA A 71 -8.09 -13.73 -1.49
CA ALA A 71 -8.39 -13.98 -0.08
C ALA A 71 -8.15 -15.45 0.33
N ASP A 72 -8.19 -16.39 -0.60
CA ASP A 72 -7.88 -17.81 -0.36
C ASP A 72 -6.38 -18.03 -0.07
N VAL A 73 -5.50 -17.29 -0.76
CA VAL A 73 -4.05 -17.31 -0.52
C VAL A 73 -3.75 -16.76 0.86
N LEU A 74 -4.34 -15.62 1.21
CA LEU A 74 -4.20 -15.02 2.54
C LEU A 74 -4.66 -16.00 3.64
N ARG A 75 -5.85 -16.58 3.50
CA ARG A 75 -6.40 -17.53 4.49
C ARG A 75 -5.51 -18.76 4.66
N ARG A 76 -4.91 -19.26 3.58
CA ARG A 76 -3.96 -20.38 3.64
C ARG A 76 -2.67 -19.96 4.33
N PHE A 77 -2.15 -18.78 4.02
CA PHE A 77 -0.93 -18.24 4.61
C PHE A 77 -1.08 -18.08 6.14
N LEU A 78 -2.12 -17.39 6.59
CA LEU A 78 -2.40 -17.18 8.02
C LEU A 78 -2.44 -18.50 8.78
N ARG A 79 -3.23 -19.46 8.28
CA ARG A 79 -3.35 -20.80 8.89
C ARG A 79 -2.04 -21.57 8.90
N HIS A 80 -1.28 -21.53 7.81
CA HIS A 80 -0.02 -22.27 7.67
C HIS A 80 1.08 -21.71 8.58
N MET A 81 1.08 -20.40 8.80
CA MET A 81 2.05 -19.70 9.63
C MET A 81 1.60 -19.52 11.09
N ASP A 82 0.41 -19.99 11.46
CA ASP A 82 -0.24 -19.77 12.77
C ASP A 82 -0.36 -18.28 13.17
N LEU A 83 -0.73 -17.45 12.19
CA LEU A 83 -0.92 -16.00 12.34
C LEU A 83 -2.40 -15.64 12.25
N ASP A 84 -2.76 -14.53 12.89
CA ASP A 84 -4.13 -14.02 12.93
C ASP A 84 -4.34 -12.89 11.90
N LEU A 85 -3.29 -12.10 11.64
CA LEU A 85 -3.40 -10.89 10.82
C LEU A 85 -2.14 -10.61 9.99
N VAL A 86 -2.33 -10.11 8.77
CA VAL A 86 -1.30 -9.43 7.99
C VAL A 86 -1.54 -7.91 8.05
N VAL A 87 -0.52 -7.14 8.41
CA VAL A 87 -0.54 -5.67 8.30
C VAL A 87 0.42 -5.25 7.20
N ARG A 88 -0.08 -4.48 6.24
CA ARG A 88 0.72 -4.01 5.10
C ARG A 88 0.54 -2.52 4.84
N GLY A 89 1.30 -1.99 3.87
CA GLY A 89 1.10 -0.63 3.35
C GLY A 89 0.86 -0.61 1.84
N HIS A 90 1.60 0.26 1.14
CA HIS A 90 1.82 0.26 -0.31
C HIS A 90 0.66 0.65 -1.23
N GLN A 91 -0.58 0.26 -0.94
CA GLN A 91 -1.76 0.73 -1.69
C GLN A 91 -2.36 1.97 -1.03
N VAL A 92 -2.73 2.96 -1.83
CA VAL A 92 -3.50 4.12 -1.37
C VAL A 92 -4.93 3.67 -1.12
N VAL A 93 -5.48 3.99 0.06
CA VAL A 93 -6.85 3.64 0.47
C VAL A 93 -7.54 4.88 1.01
N GLU A 94 -8.85 5.01 0.76
CA GLU A 94 -9.62 6.25 0.96
C GLU A 94 -9.57 6.75 2.42
N ASP A 95 -9.87 5.88 3.38
CA ASP A 95 -9.89 6.21 4.80
C ASP A 95 -8.51 6.10 5.49
N GLY A 96 -7.45 5.85 4.71
CA GLY A 96 -6.11 5.60 5.23
C GLY A 96 -5.90 4.19 5.79
N TYR A 97 -6.95 3.38 5.88
CA TYR A 97 -6.84 1.94 6.14
C TYR A 97 -7.94 1.17 5.40
N GLU A 98 -7.71 -0.12 5.15
CA GLU A 98 -8.68 -1.01 4.52
C GLU A 98 -8.51 -2.46 5.00
N PHE A 99 -9.61 -3.17 5.20
CA PHE A 99 -9.60 -4.60 5.52
C PHE A 99 -9.79 -5.44 4.27
N PHE A 100 -9.09 -6.57 4.20
CA PHE A 100 -9.21 -7.56 3.12
C PHE A 100 -9.37 -8.98 3.68
N GLY A 101 -10.02 -9.85 2.90
CA GLY A 101 -10.06 -11.30 3.19
C GLY A 101 -10.63 -11.65 4.56
N GLN A 102 -11.85 -11.16 4.85
CA GLN A 102 -12.52 -11.34 6.15
C GLN A 102 -11.71 -10.77 7.34
N ARG A 103 -11.09 -9.61 7.14
CA ARG A 103 -10.24 -8.91 8.13
C ARG A 103 -8.95 -9.65 8.49
N GLY A 104 -8.55 -10.66 7.70
CA GLY A 104 -7.25 -11.32 7.86
C GLY A 104 -6.07 -10.49 7.36
N LEU A 105 -6.33 -9.40 6.64
CA LEU A 105 -5.31 -8.43 6.25
C LEU A 105 -5.83 -7.00 6.43
N VAL A 106 -4.94 -6.11 6.86
CA VAL A 106 -5.16 -4.68 6.95
C VAL A 106 -4.10 -3.96 6.11
N THR A 107 -4.55 -3.12 5.20
CA THR A 107 -3.70 -2.12 4.52
C THR A 107 -3.74 -0.83 5.32
N ILE A 108 -2.57 -0.25 5.61
CA ILE A 108 -2.42 1.08 6.24
C ILE A 108 -1.72 2.02 5.26
N PHE A 109 -2.30 3.19 5.07
CA PHE A 109 -1.73 4.26 4.28
C PHE A 109 -1.68 5.55 5.10
N SER A 110 -0.49 6.03 5.44
CA SER A 110 -0.32 7.13 6.41
C SER A 110 -0.12 8.52 5.77
N ALA A 111 -0.26 8.65 4.46
CA ALA A 111 -0.08 9.91 3.74
C ALA A 111 -1.44 10.49 3.31
N PRO A 112 -2.04 11.44 4.06
CA PRO A 112 -3.27 12.10 3.65
C PRO A 112 -3.05 13.02 2.46
N ASN A 113 -4.08 13.23 1.64
CA ASN A 113 -4.03 14.06 0.42
C ASN A 113 -2.83 13.66 -0.46
N TYR A 114 -2.73 12.36 -0.76
CA TYR A 114 -1.57 11.80 -1.43
C TYR A 114 -1.29 12.54 -2.75
N CYS A 115 -0.04 12.90 -2.97
CA CYS A 115 0.43 13.71 -4.10
C CYS A 115 -0.32 15.05 -4.35
N GLY A 116 -1.21 15.49 -3.45
CA GLY A 116 -2.12 16.61 -3.69
C GLY A 116 -3.24 16.35 -4.69
N GLU A 117 -3.34 15.10 -5.18
CA GLU A 117 -4.28 14.66 -6.21
C GLU A 117 -5.47 13.91 -5.61
N PHE A 118 -5.22 13.17 -4.54
CA PHE A 118 -6.23 12.41 -3.81
C PHE A 118 -6.78 13.23 -2.63
N ASP A 119 -7.99 12.93 -2.20
CA ASP A 119 -8.62 13.45 -0.98
C ASP A 119 -8.61 12.42 0.16
N ASN A 120 -7.82 11.36 0.02
CA ASN A 120 -7.70 10.29 1.01
C ASN A 120 -7.23 10.81 2.37
N ALA A 121 -7.70 10.17 3.43
CA ALA A 121 -7.12 10.27 4.75
C ALA A 121 -5.83 9.44 4.84
N GLY A 122 -5.01 9.78 5.83
CA GLY A 122 -3.98 8.90 6.34
C GLY A 122 -4.49 8.14 7.56
N ALA A 123 -3.93 6.99 7.88
CA ALA A 123 -4.16 6.34 9.16
C ALA A 123 -2.87 5.83 9.80
N MET A 124 -2.94 5.66 11.13
CA MET A 124 -1.97 4.92 11.93
C MET A 124 -2.72 3.85 12.71
N MET A 125 -2.20 2.63 12.71
CA MET A 125 -2.73 1.53 13.50
C MET A 125 -1.94 1.42 14.81
N SER A 126 -2.64 1.25 15.92
CA SER A 126 -2.08 0.96 17.24
C SER A 126 -2.60 -0.39 17.70
N ILE A 127 -1.72 -1.17 18.31
CA ILE A 127 -1.98 -2.52 18.81
C ILE A 127 -1.62 -2.50 20.29
N ASP A 128 -2.55 -2.85 21.17
CA ASP A 128 -2.31 -2.92 22.60
C ASP A 128 -1.86 -4.33 23.05
N GLU A 129 -1.72 -4.51 24.36
CA GLU A 129 -1.25 -5.76 24.98
C GLU A 129 -2.23 -6.93 24.77
N ASP A 130 -3.52 -6.65 24.53
CA ASP A 130 -4.55 -7.66 24.24
C ASP A 130 -4.70 -7.90 22.72
N LEU A 131 -3.79 -7.37 21.91
CA LEU A 131 -3.82 -7.37 20.44
C LEU A 131 -5.03 -6.64 19.83
N LEU A 132 -5.67 -5.77 20.60
CA LEU A 132 -6.76 -4.95 20.08
C LEU A 132 -6.20 -3.89 19.14
N CYS A 133 -6.70 -3.93 17.91
CA CYS A 133 -6.28 -3.03 16.84
C CYS A 133 -7.18 -1.79 16.84
N SER A 134 -6.58 -0.61 17.01
CA SER A 134 -7.26 0.69 16.91
C SER A 134 -6.61 1.57 15.83
N PHE A 135 -7.39 2.49 15.27
CA PHE A 135 -6.97 3.32 14.14
C PHE A 135 -7.11 4.80 14.47
N GLN A 136 -6.04 5.55 14.23
CA GLN A 136 -6.03 7.01 14.32
C GLN A 136 -6.06 7.58 12.90
N ILE A 137 -7.12 8.32 12.57
CA ILE A 137 -7.31 8.89 11.24
C ILE A 137 -6.74 10.31 11.18
N ILE A 138 -5.88 10.52 10.18
CA ILE A 138 -5.23 11.78 9.87
C ILE A 138 -5.94 12.37 8.66
N LYS A 139 -6.80 13.37 8.89
CA LYS A 139 -7.54 14.02 7.80
C LYS A 139 -6.63 14.88 6.93
N PRO A 140 -6.90 14.99 5.62
CA PRO A 140 -6.21 15.94 4.77
C PRO A 140 -6.43 17.37 5.27
N ARG A 141 -5.37 18.19 5.22
CA ARG A 141 -5.50 19.62 5.53
C ARG A 141 -6.40 20.27 4.48
N ALA A 142 -7.32 21.12 4.93
CA ALA A 142 -8.11 21.95 4.03
C ALA A 142 -7.16 22.70 3.08
N LYS A 143 -7.46 22.68 1.78
CA LYS A 143 -6.73 23.47 0.80
C LYS A 143 -6.87 24.94 1.21
N VAL A 144 -5.77 25.58 1.62
CA VAL A 144 -5.75 27.03 1.77
C VAL A 144 -5.95 27.58 0.35
N MET A 145 -7.12 28.12 0.06
CA MET A 145 -7.32 28.88 -1.17
C MET A 145 -6.33 30.04 -1.12
N LYS A 146 -5.29 29.98 -1.96
CA LYS A 146 -4.51 31.19 -2.24
C LYS A 146 -5.45 32.12 -2.96
N GLU A 147 -5.90 33.17 -2.29
CA GLU A 147 -6.48 34.31 -2.98
C GLU A 147 -5.43 34.78 -4.00
N GLU A 148 -5.71 34.60 -5.28
CA GLU A 148 -4.96 35.27 -6.33
C GLU A 148 -5.19 36.77 -6.16
N THR A 149 -4.27 37.45 -5.48
CA THR A 149 -4.19 38.90 -5.52
C THR A 149 -3.94 39.30 -6.97
N THR A 150 -5.02 39.63 -7.68
CA THR A 150 -5.02 40.15 -9.03
C THR A 150 -4.40 41.55 -8.97
N SER A 151 -3.07 41.61 -9.12
CA SER A 151 -2.38 42.86 -9.41
C SER A 151 -2.63 43.19 -10.88
N THR A 152 -3.58 44.07 -11.14
CA THR A 152 -3.78 44.67 -12.46
C THR A 152 -2.53 45.44 -12.87
N ASN A 153 -1.80 44.96 -13.88
CA ASN A 153 -1.18 45.86 -14.86
C ASN A 153 -0.81 45.18 -16.19
N SER A 154 -1.57 45.58 -17.21
CA SER A 154 -1.20 45.79 -18.61
C SER A 154 -0.82 44.63 -19.55
N MET A 155 -1.57 44.64 -20.67
CA MET A 155 -1.20 44.31 -22.06
C MET A 155 -1.61 42.93 -22.60
N LEU A 156 -2.53 43.01 -23.58
CA LEU A 156 -3.06 41.94 -24.43
C LEU A 156 -1.97 41.13 -25.12
N ARG A 157 -2.19 39.80 -25.26
CA ARG A 157 -1.86 38.99 -26.44
C ARG A 157 -2.80 37.77 -26.58
N PRO A 158 -3.04 37.26 -27.79
CA PRO A 158 -4.21 36.44 -28.12
C PRO A 158 -4.04 34.95 -27.80
N LEU A 159 -5.19 34.28 -27.61
CA LEU A 159 -5.36 32.84 -27.45
C LEU A 159 -4.91 32.05 -28.68
N THR A 160 -3.91 31.18 -28.51
CA THR A 160 -3.69 30.02 -29.39
C THR A 160 -3.22 28.80 -28.57
N GLY A 161 -4.13 27.84 -28.43
CA GLY A 161 -3.90 26.40 -28.27
C GLY A 161 -2.78 25.92 -27.34
N MET A 162 -3.10 25.68 -26.06
CA MET A 162 -2.26 24.86 -25.18
C MET A 162 -2.86 23.45 -25.06
N ARG A 163 -2.16 22.46 -25.63
CA ARG A 163 -2.41 21.03 -25.44
C ARG A 163 -2.24 20.67 -23.96
N MET A 164 -3.22 19.98 -23.41
CA MET A 164 -3.16 19.30 -22.11
C MET A 164 -1.94 18.37 -22.01
N PRO A 165 -1.12 18.43 -20.95
CA PRO A 165 -0.19 17.36 -20.63
C PRO A 165 -1.00 16.13 -20.18
N ARG A 166 -1.04 15.09 -21.02
CA ARG A 166 -1.47 13.75 -20.65
C ARG A 166 -0.43 13.13 -19.73
N LEU A 167 -0.63 13.14 -18.42
CA LEU A 167 0.02 12.21 -17.50
C LEU A 167 -0.94 11.83 -16.38
N LEU A 168 -1.91 10.99 -16.72
CA LEU A 168 -2.65 10.13 -15.78
C LEU A 168 -3.30 9.00 -16.58
N LYS A 169 -2.47 8.01 -16.92
CA LYS A 169 -2.88 6.66 -17.25
C LYS A 169 -1.80 5.72 -16.74
N LYS A 170 -2.01 5.22 -15.51
CA LYS A 170 -1.66 3.88 -15.03
C LYS A 170 -1.77 3.85 -13.50
N ALA A 171 -3.00 3.96 -13.04
CA ALA A 171 -3.46 3.30 -11.83
C ALA A 171 -4.82 2.71 -12.22
N LEU A 172 -4.98 1.39 -12.10
CA LEU A 172 -6.07 0.55 -12.61
C LEU A 172 -5.92 0.15 -14.10
N SER A 173 -5.08 -0.86 -14.38
CA SER A 173 -5.18 -1.75 -15.56
C SER A 173 -4.20 -2.91 -15.50
#